data_AF-A0A963LBW2-F1
#
_entry.id   AF-A0A963LBW2-F1
#
_cell.length_a   1.000
_cell.length_b   1.000
_cell.length_c   1.000
_cell.angle_alpha   90.00
_cell.angle_beta   90.00
_cell.angle_gamma   90.00
#
_symmetry.space_group_name_H-M   'P 1'
#
loop_
_entity.id
_entity.type
_entity.pdbx_description
1 polymer ?
#
loop_
_entity_poly.entity_id
_entity_poly.type
_entity_poly.pdbx_seq_one_letter_code
_entity_poly.pdbx_strand_id
1 'polypeptide(L)' 'MDLRDRLLLRKLATVLAIKLLLLTALWWGFVREQRVPVNTDAAARQMLGAVHPARDNPTTE' A
#
# COMPACT_ATOMS: atom_id res chain seq x y z
N MET A 1 -22.07 34.46 14.37
CA MET A 1 -20.93 33.78 13.71
C MET A 1 -19.71 34.12 14.51
N ASP A 2 -19.33 33.24 15.42
CA ASP A 2 -18.33 33.54 16.46
C ASP A 2 -16.91 33.46 15.88
N LEU A 3 -16.08 34.44 16.20
CA LEU A 3 -14.68 34.50 15.75
C LEU A 3 -13.86 33.35 16.34
N ARG A 4 -14.29 32.82 17.50
CA ARG A 4 -13.66 31.67 18.14
C ARG A 4 -13.84 30.40 17.32
N ASP A 5 -15.04 30.14 16.80
CA ASP A 5 -15.33 28.96 15.97
C ASP A 5 -14.43 28.91 14.74
N ARG A 6 -14.22 30.05 14.07
CA ARG A 6 -13.31 30.14 12.92
C ARG A 6 -11.86 29.78 13.26
N LEU A 7 -11.39 30.12 14.46
CA LEU A 7 -10.04 29.78 14.90
C LEU A 7 -9.90 28.27 15.15
N LEU A 8 -10.91 27.67 15.78
CA LEU A 8 -10.98 26.22 16.02
C LEU A 8 -11.04 25.43 14.71
N LEU A 9 -11.91 25.85 13.77
CA LEU A 9 -12.01 25.23 12.45
C LEU A 9 -10.71 25.36 11.67
N ARG A 10 -10.04 26.51 11.73
CA ARG A 10 -8.77 26.72 11.03
C ARG A 10 -7.68 25.82 11.57
N LYS A 11 -7.60 25.65 12.90
CA LYS A 11 -6.61 24.75 13.52
C LYS A 11 -6.86 23.29 13.17
N LEU A 12 -8.13 22.86 13.17
CA LEU A 12 -8.51 21.51 12.75
C LEU A 12 -8.24 21.28 11.26
N ALA A 13 -8.59 22.25 10.41
CA ALA A 13 -8.34 22.20 8.97
C ALA A 13 -6.83 22.12 8.66
N THR A 14 -5.98 22.84 9.40
CA THR A 14 -4.52 22.74 9.24
C THR A 14 -4.02 21.34 9.58
N VAL A 15 -4.44 20.75 10.70
CA VAL A 15 -4.03 19.38 11.08
C VAL A 15 -4.52 18.35 10.06
N LEU A 16 -5.77 18.49 9.59
CA LEU A 16 -6.35 17.62 8.58
C LEU A 16 -5.61 17.75 7.24
N ALA A 17 -5.31 18.98 6.80
CA ALA A 17 -4.57 19.25 5.58
C ALA A 17 -3.17 18.65 5.65
N ILE A 18 -2.44 18.83 6.76
CA ILE A 18 -1.12 18.21 6.96
C ILE A 18 -1.22 16.69 6.92
N LYS A 19 -2.22 16.10 7.60
CA LYS A 19 -2.41 14.64 7.61
C LYS A 19 -2.71 14.10 6.21
N LEU A 20 -3.59 14.76 5.47
CA LEU A 20 -3.88 14.42 4.08
C LEU A 20 -2.64 14.56 3.21
N LEU A 21 -1.87 15.63 3.38
CA LEU A 21 -0.65 15.88 2.60
C LEU A 21 0.42 14.83 2.89
N LEU A 22 0.61 14.43 4.16
CA LEU A 22 1.48 13.31 4.53
C LEU A 22 1.00 12.02 3.88
N LEU A 23 -0.29 11.72 3.95
CA LEU A 23 -0.85 10.49 3.39
C LEU A 23 -0.71 10.48 1.87
N THR A 24 -0.93 11.61 1.19
CA THR A 24 -0.76 11.76 -0.25
C THR A 24 0.71 11.73 -0.66
N ALA A 25 1.61 12.34 0.11
CA ALA A 25 3.05 12.31 -0.17
C ALA A 25 3.62 10.90 0.04
N LEU A 26 3.21 10.23 1.12
CA LEU A 26 3.57 8.85 1.37
C LEU A 26 2.94 7.94 0.31
N TRP A 27 1.67 8.14 -0.06
CA TRP A 27 1.03 7.42 -1.14
C TRP A 27 1.73 7.67 -2.49
N TRP A 28 2.10 8.89 -2.82
CA TRP A 28 2.81 9.15 -4.07
C TRP A 28 4.20 8.54 -4.02
N GLY A 29 4.96 8.75 -2.96
CA GLY A 29 6.30 8.19 -2.79
C GLY A 29 6.34 6.67 -2.57
N PHE A 30 5.25 6.04 -2.16
CA PHE A 30 5.21 4.60 -1.88
C PHE A 30 4.33 3.84 -2.86
N VAL A 31 3.20 4.36 -3.31
CA VAL A 31 2.37 3.71 -4.33
C VAL A 31 2.92 3.96 -5.73
N ARG A 32 3.41 5.17 -6.04
CA ARG A 32 4.09 5.39 -7.32
C ARG A 32 5.45 4.70 -7.36
N GLU A 33 6.14 4.64 -6.23
CA GLU A 33 7.45 3.95 -6.13
C GLU A 33 7.32 2.47 -5.82
N GLN A 34 6.24 1.91 -5.26
CA GLN A 34 5.99 0.45 -5.27
C GLN A 34 5.20 0.00 -6.51
N ARG A 35 4.82 0.94 -7.38
CA ARG A 35 4.69 0.66 -8.80
C ARG A 35 6.07 0.57 -9.49
N VAL A 36 7.21 0.72 -8.79
CA VAL A 36 8.46 0.01 -9.14
C VAL A 36 8.10 -1.46 -9.12
N PRO A 37 8.34 -2.18 -10.21
CA PRO A 37 7.73 -3.47 -10.51
C PRO A 37 7.67 -4.32 -9.24
N VAL A 38 6.47 -4.47 -8.69
CA VAL A 38 6.08 -5.77 -8.14
C VAL A 38 6.53 -6.70 -9.23
N ASN A 39 7.67 -7.36 -9.02
CA ASN A 39 8.23 -8.32 -9.94
C ASN A 39 7.07 -9.28 -10.16
N THR A 40 6.32 -9.09 -11.24
CA THR A 40 5.24 -9.97 -11.62
C THR A 40 5.84 -11.35 -11.74
N ASP A 41 7.11 -11.46 -12.10
CA ASP A 41 7.93 -12.66 -12.02
C ASP A 41 8.14 -13.21 -10.61
N ALA A 42 8.32 -12.40 -9.56
CA ALA A 42 8.46 -12.89 -8.17
C ALA A 42 7.10 -13.27 -7.56
N ALA A 43 6.06 -12.47 -7.81
CA ALA A 43 4.69 -12.78 -7.40
C ALA A 43 4.13 -13.98 -8.18
N ALA A 44 4.37 -14.07 -9.49
CA ALA A 44 4.05 -15.24 -10.30
C ALA A 44 4.93 -16.43 -9.94
N ARG A 45 6.22 -16.27 -9.59
CA ARG A 45 7.02 -17.40 -9.06
C ARG A 45 6.52 -17.87 -7.70
N GLN A 46 6.02 -16.99 -6.83
CA GLN A 46 5.39 -17.41 -5.57
C GLN A 46 3.98 -17.98 -5.78
N MET A 47 3.18 -17.47 -6.73
CA MET A 47 1.83 -17.97 -7.02
C MET A 47 1.85 -19.26 -7.86
N LEU A 48 2.73 -19.36 -8.87
CA LEU A 48 3.00 -20.57 -9.65
C LEU A 48 3.90 -21.55 -8.90
N GLY A 49 4.72 -21.09 -7.94
CA GLY A 49 5.45 -21.97 -7.02
C GLY A 49 4.59 -22.48 -5.86
N ALA A 50 3.55 -21.73 -5.47
CA ALA A 50 2.51 -22.22 -4.57
C ALA A 50 1.49 -23.12 -5.29
N VAL A 51 1.36 -23.00 -6.61
CA VAL A 51 0.54 -23.87 -7.46
C VAL A 51 1.45 -24.81 -8.26
N HIS A 52 1.88 -25.87 -7.55
CA HIS A 52 2.19 -27.23 -8.07
C HIS A 52 3.66 -27.53 -8.47
N PRO A 53 4.16 -28.79 -8.39
CA PRO A 53 3.63 -30.05 -7.82
C PRO A 53 4.64 -30.75 -6.86
N ALA A 54 4.37 -31.99 -6.45
CA ALA A 54 5.29 -32.97 -5.84
C ALA A 54 5.18 -33.15 -4.31
N ARG A 55 3.99 -33.63 -3.90
CA ARG A 55 3.96 -34.82 -3.04
C ARG A 55 3.07 -35.91 -3.63
N ASP A 56 3.13 -36.08 -4.94
CA ASP A 56 2.83 -37.33 -5.62
C ASP A 56 4.17 -37.98 -5.95
N ASN A 57 4.61 -38.89 -5.07
CA ASN A 57 5.73 -39.79 -5.29
C ASN A 57 5.28 -40.90 -6.26
N PRO A 58 5.82 -41.01 -7.49
CA PRO A 58 5.58 -42.15 -8.35
C PRO A 58 6.86 -43.00 -8.48
N THR A 59 6.79 -44.18 -7.86
CA THR A 59 7.24 -45.50 -8.35
C THR A 59 8.73 -45.82 -8.54
N THR A 60 9.22 -46.76 -7.73
CA THR A 60 10.12 -47.91 -8.05
C THR A 60 10.19 -48.75 -6.75
N GLU A 61 9.79 -50.01 -6.60
CA GLU A 61 9.40 -51.16 -7.43
C GLU A 61 8.27 -51.94 -6.74
#